data_AF-A0A3D0XH51-F1
#
_entry.id   AF-A0A3D0XH51-F1
#
_cell.length_a   1.000
_cell.length_b   1.000
_cell.length_c   1.000
_cell.angle_alpha   90.00
_cell.angle_beta   90.00
_cell.angle_gamma   90.00
#
_symmetry.space_group_name_H-M   'P 1'
#
loop_
_entity.id
_entity.type
_entity.pdbx_description
1 polymer ?
#
loop_
_entity_poly.entity_id
_entity_poly.type
_entity_poly.pdbx_seq_one_letter_code
_entity_poly.pdbx_strand_id
1 'polypeptide(L)' 'MSDKKPLNIGLVGYGFMGRTHSNGYKRVNDFFGDLAYRPVLKAICGRNSERTEAFA' A
#
# COMPACT_ATOMS: atom_id res chain seq x y z
N MET A 1 7.46 14.71 -12.72
CA MET A 1 6.62 13.97 -11.75
C MET A 1 6.21 14.99 -10.69
N SER A 2 4.91 15.19 -10.44
CA SER A 2 4.49 16.13 -9.39
C SER A 2 5.14 15.74 -8.06
N ASP A 3 5.73 16.70 -7.35
CA ASP A 3 6.34 16.56 -6.02
C ASP A 3 5.28 16.24 -4.94
N LYS A 4 4.55 15.13 -5.11
CA LYS A 4 3.51 14.69 -4.18
C LYS A 4 4.17 14.18 -2.92
N LYS A 5 3.71 14.66 -1.76
CA LYS A 5 4.26 14.26 -0.47
C LYS A 5 4.04 12.75 -0.25
N PRO A 6 5.07 11.98 0.12
CA PRO A 6 4.88 10.56 0.43
C PRO A 6 3.93 10.36 1.60
N LEU A 7 2.99 9.42 1.47
CA LEU A 7 2.14 8.94 2.55
C LEU A 7 2.47 7.46 2.81
N ASN A 8 3.20 7.18 3.89
CA ASN A 8 3.63 5.83 4.23
C ASN A 8 2.47 5.04 4.84
N ILE A 9 2.10 3.94 4.18
CA ILE A 9 1.01 3.06 4.59
C ILE A 9 1.59 1.82 5.26
N GLY A 10 1.09 1.52 6.45
CA GLY A 10 1.24 0.21 7.10
C GLY A 10 -0.03 -0.61 6.87
N LEU A 11 0.11 -1.77 6.22
CA LEU A 11 -1.01 -2.68 5.99
C LEU A 11 -1.08 -3.72 7.11
N VAL A 12 -2.24 -3.90 7.74
CA VAL A 12 -2.43 -4.96 8.76
C VAL A 12 -3.30 -6.06 8.19
N GLY A 13 -2.74 -7.25 8.08
CA GLY A 13 -3.39 -8.41 7.47
C GLY A 13 -2.99 -8.61 6.01
N TYR A 14 -2.90 -9.88 5.64
CA TYR A 14 -2.61 -10.37 4.29
C TYR A 14 -3.81 -11.20 3.77
N GLY A 15 -3.74 -11.63 2.51
CA GLY A 15 -4.79 -12.44 1.87
C GLY A 15 -5.63 -11.62 0.89
N PHE A 16 -6.93 -11.91 0.77
CA PHE A 16 -7.79 -11.25 -0.21
C PHE A 16 -7.85 -9.73 -0.01
N MET A 17 -8.25 -9.27 1.18
CA MET A 17 -8.33 -7.84 1.45
C MET A 17 -6.96 -7.16 1.44
N GLY A 18 -5.91 -7.86 1.88
CA GLY A 18 -4.55 -7.34 1.76
C GLY A 18 -4.19 -7.01 0.30
N ARG A 19 -4.48 -7.93 -0.65
CA ARG A 19 -4.25 -7.70 -2.09
C ARG A 19 -5.10 -6.56 -2.63
N THR A 20 -6.37 -6.51 -2.24
CA THR A 20 -7.30 -5.46 -2.69
C THR A 20 -6.81 -4.08 -2.25
N HIS A 21 -6.43 -3.92 -0.98
CA HIS A 21 -5.90 -2.67 -0.46
C HIS A 21 -4.56 -2.29 -1.09
N SER A 22 -3.60 -3.23 -1.18
CA SER A 22 -2.29 -2.94 -1.76
C SER A 22 -2.39 -2.53 -3.24
N ASN A 23 -3.28 -3.16 -4.01
CA ASN A 23 -3.57 -2.73 -5.38
C ASN A 23 -4.21 -1.33 -5.41
N GLY A 24 -5.19 -1.06 -4.55
CA GLY A 24 -5.82 0.26 -4.46
C GLY A 24 -4.80 1.38 -4.22
N TYR A 25 -3.94 1.22 -3.21
CA TYR A 25 -2.89 2.22 -2.90
C TYR A 25 -1.87 2.39 -4.04
N LYS A 26 -1.52 1.32 -4.76
CA LYS A 26 -0.61 1.41 -5.91
C LYS A 26 -1.25 2.21 -7.05
N ARG A 27 -2.53 1.96 -7.33
CA ARG A 27 -3.25 2.46 -8.51
C ARG A 27 -3.93 3.81 -8.33
N VAL A 28 -4.18 4.25 -7.09
CA VAL A 28 -5.00 5.46 -6.85
C VAL A 28 -4.45 6.70 -7.56
N ASN A 29 -3.13 6.87 -7.63
CA ASN A 29 -2.54 8.01 -8.36
C ASN A 29 -2.59 7.88 -9.88
N ASP A 30 -2.84 6.69 -10.43
CA ASP A 30 -3.02 6.48 -11.88
C ASP A 30 -4.39 7.03 -12.32
N PHE A 31 -5.38 7.00 -11.42
CA PHE A 31 -6.74 7.46 -11.67
C PHE A 31 -6.98 8.91 -11.22
N PHE A 32 -6.33 9.35 -10.14
CA PHE A 32 -6.54 10.66 -9.53
C PHE A 32 -5.26 11.49 -9.55
N GLY A 33 -5.18 12.39 -10.53
CA GLY A 33 -4.01 13.21 -10.83
C GLY A 33 -3.75 14.37 -9.85
N ASP A 34 -4.78 14.83 -9.15
CA ASP A 34 -4.82 16.00 -8.28
C ASP A 34 -4.59 15.68 -6.78
N LEU A 35 -4.34 14.41 -6.44
CA LEU A 35 -4.03 14.02 -5.06
C LEU A 35 -2.77 14.71 -4.53
N ALA A 36 -2.88 15.29 -3.32
CA ALA A 36 -1.76 15.93 -2.62
C ALA A 36 -0.66 14.94 -2.19
N TYR A 37 -1.00 13.66 -2.05
CA TYR A 37 -0.10 12.62 -1.57
C TYR A 37 0.13 11.49 -2.58
N ARG A 38 1.30 10.86 -2.45
CA ARG A 38 1.65 9.60 -3.10
C ARG A 38 1.71 8.50 -2.05
N PRO A 39 0.77 7.54 -2.01
CA PRO A 39 0.86 6.40 -1.09
C PRO A 39 2.11 5.57 -1.38
N VAL A 40 2.78 5.16 -0.31
CA VAL A 40 3.92 4.25 -0.33
C VAL A 40 3.59 3.11 0.62
N LEU A 41 3.46 1.90 0.09
CA LEU A 41 3.31 0.70 0.92
C LEU A 41 4.64 0.48 1.65
N LYS A 42 4.69 0.89 2.91
CA LYS A 42 5.94 0.99 3.67
C LYS A 42 6.17 -0.20 4.60
N ALA A 43 5.09 -0.75 5.14
CA ALA A 43 5.15 -1.87 6.07
C ALA A 43 3.91 -2.77 5.94
N ILE A 44 4.06 -4.02 6.34
CA ILE A 44 2.95 -4.95 6.57
C ILE A 44 3.09 -5.62 7.94
N CYS A 45 1.97 -5.89 8.59
CA CYS A 45 1.88 -6.66 9.82
C CYS A 45 0.98 -7.89 9.60
N GLY A 46 1.44 -9.04 10.10
CA GLY A 46 0.69 -10.29 10.12
C GLY A 46 1.12 -11.17 11.28
N ARG A 47 0.32 -12.20 11.57
CA ARG A 47 0.52 -13.08 12.75
C ARG A 47 1.59 -14.16 12.56
N ASN A 48 1.99 -14.42 11.32
CA ASN A 48 2.98 -15.43 10.97
C ASN A 48 4.04 -14.77 10.08
N SER A 49 5.32 -14.84 10.48
CA SER A 49 6.41 -14.14 9.79
C SER A 49 6.53 -14.58 8.34
N GLU A 50 6.61 -15.88 8.09
CA GLU A 50 6.77 -16.45 6.74
C GLU A 50 5.65 -16.01 5.79
N ARG A 51 4.39 -16.06 6.24
CA ARG A 51 3.24 -15.64 5.44
C ARG A 51 3.19 -14.13 5.22
N THR A 52 3.71 -13.37 6.17
CA THR A 52 3.78 -11.91 6.08
C THR A 52 4.86 -11.49 5.11
N GLU A 53 6.03 -12.11 5.18
CA GLU A 53 7.17 -11.92 4.26
C GLU A 53 6.82 -12.35 2.84
N ALA A 54 6.13 -13.48 2.66
CA ALA A 54 5.69 -13.94 1.34
C ALA A 54 4.68 -13.00 0.67
N PHE A 55 3.99 -12.15 1.44
CA PHE A 55 3.03 -11.18 0.91
C PHE A 55 3.64 -9.79 0.65
N ALA A 56 4.66 -9.41 1.44
CA ALA A 56 5.28 -8.09 1.42
C ALA A 56 5.85 -7.72 0.04
#